data_AF-R6EWS3-F1
#
_entry.id   AF-R6EWS3-F1
#
_cell.length_a   1.000
_cell.length_b   1.000
_cell.length_c   1.000
_cell.angle_alpha   90.00
_cell.angle_beta   90.00
_cell.angle_gamma   90.00
#
_symmetry.space_group_name_H-M   'P 1'
#
loop_
_entity.id
_entity.type
_entity.pdbx_description
1 polymer ?
#
loop_
_entity_poly.entity_id
_entity_poly.type
_entity_poly.pdbx_seq_one_letter_code
_entity_poly.pdbx_strand_id
1 'polypeptide(L)'
;MLVMATIGVHAQFSISNSTQRRVIVAYDPGSDGYYKRVTNKSVERVDNIVGSYAYDKKAQNLYVMTPNSNIVITLTKDYAKIIKKNKSIPQVAGDELYVLVQKYSKQLDDKYTALNEARTRHIQDSIAKAKADSIEIEKLKAERLAKLKKECSDYMETHNWRMVPTGNKSLYCDECEKSFSEDSLFTIGIKNDTIYYFTRTDGRLGYTYITGHKSELSQSLKEYSPFRYHYEIFKDTYR
;
A
#
# COMPACT_ATOMS: atom_id res chain seq x y z
N MET A 1 39.06 -11.58 13.66
CA MET A 1 38.49 -12.62 12.78
C MET A 1 39.15 -13.94 13.16
N LEU A 2 38.46 -14.79 13.94
CA LEU A 2 38.94 -16.13 14.28
C LEU A 2 37.76 -17.09 14.13
N VAL A 3 37.49 -17.48 12.88
CA VAL A 3 36.48 -18.48 12.55
C VAL A 3 37.12 -19.83 12.78
N MET A 4 36.99 -20.37 13.99
CA MET A 4 37.22 -21.79 14.23
C MET A 4 36.00 -22.56 13.76
N ALA A 5 36.00 -22.88 12.47
CA ALA A 5 35.21 -23.97 11.90
C ALA A 5 35.81 -25.29 12.40
N THR A 6 35.43 -25.73 13.60
CA THR A 6 35.75 -27.08 14.07
C THR A 6 34.75 -28.07 13.49
N ILE A 7 35.17 -28.64 12.36
CA ILE A 7 34.98 -30.04 12.00
C ILE A 7 33.52 -30.46 11.77
N GLY A 8 33.21 -30.51 10.48
CA GLY A 8 32.24 -31.40 9.86
C GLY A 8 31.75 -32.58 10.71
N VAL A 9 30.45 -32.56 10.99
CA VAL A 9 29.48 -33.41 10.26
C VAL A 9 29.55 -34.93 10.45
N HIS A 10 30.52 -35.53 11.16
CA HIS A 10 30.61 -37.00 11.13
C HIS A 10 29.42 -37.77 11.75
N ALA A 11 28.53 -37.13 12.50
CA ALA A 11 27.31 -37.76 13.01
C ALA A 11 26.31 -36.73 13.54
N GLN A 12 25.25 -36.37 12.80
CA GLN A 12 24.00 -35.83 13.39
C GLN A 12 23.22 -36.96 14.13
N PHE A 13 23.96 -37.82 14.85
CA PHE A 13 23.64 -39.12 15.46
C PHE A 13 22.38 -39.84 14.93
N SER A 14 22.55 -40.55 13.80
CA SER A 14 21.57 -41.48 13.18
C SER A 14 21.41 -42.78 14.01
N ILE A 15 20.61 -43.82 13.73
CA ILE A 15 19.66 -44.08 12.64
C ILE A 15 18.44 -43.18 12.85
N SER A 16 18.50 -42.05 12.15
CA SER A 16 17.61 -40.88 12.10
C SER A 16 17.22 -40.13 13.39
N ASN A 17 18.04 -40.14 14.47
CA ASN A 17 17.88 -39.46 15.80
C ASN A 17 17.45 -40.37 16.98
N SER A 18 17.79 -41.66 16.99
CA SER A 18 17.48 -42.75 17.96
C SER A 18 16.09 -42.87 18.69
N THR A 19 15.62 -44.12 18.84
CA THR A 19 14.31 -44.63 19.36
C THR A 19 13.10 -43.69 19.37
N GLN A 20 13.08 -42.62 20.17
CA GLN A 20 11.96 -41.69 20.26
C GLN A 20 12.43 -40.23 20.22
N ARG A 21 11.71 -39.38 19.48
CA ARG A 21 11.91 -37.92 19.49
C ARG A 21 10.60 -37.25 19.79
N ARG A 22 10.61 -36.37 20.79
CA ARG A 22 9.41 -35.64 21.21
C ARG A 22 9.74 -34.16 21.37
N VAL A 23 8.92 -33.35 20.73
CA VAL A 23 8.92 -31.91 20.92
C VAL A 23 8.52 -31.60 22.36
N ILE A 24 9.37 -30.86 23.06
CA ILE A 24 9.01 -30.21 24.32
C ILE A 24 8.22 -28.95 23.98
N VAL A 25 8.82 -28.07 23.17
CA VAL A 25 8.21 -26.86 22.61
C VAL A 25 8.71 -26.69 21.18
N ALA A 26 7.81 -26.40 20.24
CA ALA A 26 8.16 -25.97 18.89
C ALA A 26 7.23 -24.84 18.46
N TYR A 27 7.65 -24.09 17.45
CA TYR A 27 6.86 -23.05 16.83
C TYR A 27 6.74 -23.30 15.33
N ASP A 28 5.52 -23.50 14.88
CA ASP A 28 5.17 -23.73 13.47
C ASP A 28 4.43 -22.50 12.91
N PRO A 29 4.69 -22.13 11.65
CA PRO A 29 3.95 -21.04 11.01
C PRO A 29 2.48 -21.45 10.79
N GLY A 30 1.56 -20.65 11.32
CA GLY A 30 0.14 -20.76 11.06
C GLY A 30 -0.25 -20.19 9.70
N SER A 31 -1.42 -20.59 9.19
CA SER A 31 -2.00 -20.05 7.95
C SER A 31 -2.39 -18.56 8.05
N ASP A 32 -2.60 -18.08 9.27
CA ASP A 32 -2.77 -16.66 9.63
C ASP A 32 -1.43 -15.88 9.63
N GLY A 33 -0.32 -16.59 9.41
CA GLY A 33 1.04 -16.08 9.42
C GLY A 33 1.58 -15.75 10.82
N TYR A 34 0.89 -16.20 11.87
CA TYR A 34 1.40 -16.17 13.25
C TYR A 34 2.06 -17.50 13.58
N TYR A 35 3.12 -17.46 14.39
CA TYR A 35 3.74 -18.68 14.90
C TYR A 35 2.91 -19.28 16.02
N LYS A 36 2.64 -20.58 15.94
CA LYS A 36 1.82 -21.32 16.91
C LYS A 36 2.70 -22.27 17.70
N ARG A 37 2.55 -22.21 19.02
CA ARG A 37 3.26 -23.07 19.96
C ARG A 37 2.70 -24.49 19.89
N VAL A 38 3.59 -25.46 19.71
CA VAL A 38 3.28 -26.90 19.64
C VAL A 38 4.07 -27.61 20.72
N THR A 39 3.44 -28.52 21.45
CA THR A 39 4.08 -29.29 22.52
C THR A 39 3.75 -30.76 22.39
N ASN A 40 4.60 -31.61 22.98
CA ASN A 40 4.38 -33.06 23.12
C ASN A 40 4.13 -33.81 21.81
N LYS A 41 4.58 -33.26 20.68
CA LYS A 41 4.46 -33.88 19.36
C LYS A 41 5.63 -34.83 19.11
N SER A 42 5.35 -36.07 18.75
CA SER A 42 6.37 -36.99 18.25
C SER A 42 6.83 -36.57 16.86
N VAL A 43 8.13 -36.62 16.60
CA VAL A 43 8.71 -36.26 15.31
C VAL A 43 9.53 -37.40 14.74
N GLU A 44 9.40 -37.60 13.43
CA GLU A 44 10.10 -38.66 12.73
C GLU A 44 11.61 -38.40 12.67
N ARG A 45 12.02 -37.13 12.52
CA ARG A 45 13.42 -36.74 12.47
C ARG A 45 13.60 -35.35 13.05
N VAL A 46 14.76 -35.12 13.65
CA VAL A 46 15.23 -33.80 14.09
C VAL A 46 16.35 -33.38 13.16
N ASP A 47 16.15 -32.26 12.49
CA ASP A 47 17.12 -31.65 11.58
C ASP A 47 17.58 -30.31 12.14
N ASN A 48 18.72 -29.81 11.65
CA ASN A 48 19.25 -28.47 12.00
C ASN A 48 19.45 -28.25 13.51
N ILE A 49 19.98 -29.25 14.21
CA ILE A 49 20.36 -29.10 15.61
C ILE A 49 21.42 -28.01 15.73
N VAL A 50 21.09 -26.93 16.45
CA VAL A 50 22.00 -25.80 16.72
C VAL A 50 22.82 -26.02 17.99
N GLY A 51 22.36 -26.91 18.87
CA GLY A 51 23.07 -27.24 20.09
C GLY A 51 22.41 -28.34 20.91
N SER A 52 23.21 -28.99 21.75
CA SER A 52 22.77 -29.95 22.76
C SER A 52 23.12 -29.39 24.14
N TYR A 53 22.14 -29.27 25.03
CA TYR A 53 22.34 -28.54 26.30
C TYR A 53 22.29 -29.43 27.55
N ALA A 54 21.75 -30.64 27.44
CA ALA A 54 21.70 -31.57 28.57
C ALA A 54 21.60 -33.03 28.11
N TYR A 55 22.11 -33.94 28.92
CA TYR A 55 21.96 -35.37 28.76
C TYR A 55 21.61 -36.06 30.09
N ASP A 56 20.46 -36.74 30.14
CA ASP A 56 20.03 -37.56 31.27
C ASP A 56 20.53 -39.00 31.09
N LYS A 57 21.43 -39.43 31.97
CA LYS A 57 22.03 -40.77 31.94
C LYS A 57 21.04 -41.89 32.24
N LYS A 58 20.06 -41.66 33.13
CA LYS A 58 19.12 -42.68 33.58
C LYS A 58 18.11 -42.97 32.49
N ALA A 59 17.53 -41.91 31.93
CA ALA A 59 16.54 -42.02 30.85
C ALA A 59 17.15 -42.19 29.46
N GLN A 60 18.47 -42.02 29.31
CA GLN A 60 19.18 -41.99 28.02
C GLN A 60 18.66 -40.87 27.10
N ASN A 61 18.21 -39.75 27.68
CA ASN A 61 17.60 -38.65 26.94
C ASN A 61 18.61 -37.53 26.68
N LEU A 62 18.75 -37.15 25.43
CA LEU A 62 19.49 -35.99 24.96
C LEU A 62 18.53 -34.84 24.68
N TYR A 63 18.85 -33.65 25.17
CA TYR A 63 18.05 -32.45 25.00
C TYR A 63 18.74 -31.49 24.06
N VAL A 64 18.03 -31.13 22.98
CA VAL A 64 18.59 -30.40 21.85
C VAL A 64 17.71 -29.21 21.46
N MET A 65 18.36 -28.21 20.89
CA MET A 65 17.71 -27.04 20.30
C MET A 65 17.86 -27.08 18.78
N THR A 66 16.79 -26.71 18.09
CA THR A 66 16.78 -26.27 16.69
C THR A 66 16.42 -24.78 16.65
N PRO A 67 16.43 -24.12 15.48
CA PRO A 67 16.05 -22.70 15.39
C PRO A 67 14.64 -22.37 15.89
N ASN A 68 13.73 -23.36 15.87
CA ASN A 68 12.32 -23.20 16.20
C ASN A 68 11.79 -24.21 17.24
N SER A 69 12.63 -25.09 17.78
CA SER A 69 12.16 -26.13 18.69
C SER A 69 13.18 -26.55 19.75
N ASN A 70 12.64 -27.01 20.88
CA ASN A 70 13.31 -27.69 21.96
C ASN A 70 12.80 -29.13 21.98
N ILE A 71 13.69 -30.09 21.79
CA ILE A 71 13.34 -31.49 21.53
C ILE A 71 14.12 -32.39 22.48
N VAL A 72 13.44 -33.42 22.99
CA VAL A 72 14.08 -34.55 23.67
C VAL A 72 14.21 -35.73 22.70
N ILE A 73 15.41 -36.31 22.68
CA ILE A 73 15.78 -37.46 21.86
C ILE A 73 16.22 -38.60 22.79
N THR A 74 15.56 -39.74 22.74
CA THR A 74 15.95 -40.94 23.49
C THR A 74 17.00 -41.73 22.71
N LEU A 75 18.16 -41.96 23.31
CA LEU A 75 19.31 -42.61 22.66
C LEU A 75 19.35 -44.11 22.90
N THR A 76 19.76 -44.90 21.91
CA THR A 76 20.10 -46.31 22.10
C THR A 76 21.37 -46.41 22.92
N LYS A 77 21.61 -47.60 23.48
CA LYS A 77 22.78 -47.86 24.33
C LYS A 77 24.11 -47.48 23.65
N ASP A 78 24.22 -47.63 22.34
CA ASP A 78 25.47 -47.34 21.64
C ASP A 78 25.70 -45.84 21.44
N TYR A 79 24.67 -45.07 21.06
CA TYR A 79 24.78 -43.62 20.98
C TYR A 79 24.89 -42.96 22.36
N ALA A 80 24.22 -43.52 23.37
CA ALA A 80 24.35 -43.10 24.76
C ALA A 80 25.81 -43.20 25.27
N LYS A 81 26.56 -44.23 24.87
CA LYS A 81 28.00 -44.35 25.24
C LYS A 81 28.84 -43.24 24.62
N ILE A 82 28.53 -42.83 23.40
CA ILE A 82 29.25 -41.76 22.69
C ILE A 82 28.99 -40.43 23.40
N ILE A 83 27.72 -40.09 23.67
CA ILE A 83 27.36 -38.85 24.36
C ILE A 83 27.93 -38.80 25.78
N LYS A 84 27.94 -39.91 26.51
CA LYS A 84 28.57 -39.98 27.85
C LYS A 84 30.05 -39.59 27.87
N LYS A 85 30.78 -39.83 26.78
CA LYS A 85 32.20 -39.46 26.65
C LYS A 85 32.38 -37.99 26.25
N ASN A 86 31.34 -37.34 25.74
CA ASN A 86 31.39 -35.93 25.37
C ASN A 86 31.26 -35.05 26.62
N LYS A 87 32.37 -34.42 27.02
CA LYS A 87 32.42 -33.53 28.19
C LYS A 87 31.78 -32.16 27.94
N SER A 88 31.50 -31.77 26.69
CA SER A 88 30.88 -30.48 26.39
C SER A 88 29.38 -30.45 26.67
N ILE A 89 28.74 -31.62 26.81
CA ILE A 89 27.31 -31.74 27.11
C ILE A 89 27.14 -32.03 28.60
N PRO A 90 26.50 -31.11 29.37
CA PRO A 90 26.20 -31.32 30.78
C PRO A 90 25.37 -32.59 31.01
N GLN A 91 25.76 -33.36 32.01
CA GLN A 91 25.10 -34.64 32.34
C GLN A 91 24.27 -34.45 33.60
N VAL A 92 23.04 -33.98 33.42
CA VAL A 92 22.16 -33.45 34.48
C VAL A 92 20.84 -34.20 34.53
N ALA A 93 20.17 -34.22 35.68
CA ALA A 93 18.90 -34.91 35.90
C ALA A 93 18.07 -34.19 36.97
N GLY A 94 16.80 -34.58 37.11
CA GLY A 94 15.91 -34.03 38.14
C GLY A 94 15.67 -32.52 37.98
N ASP A 95 15.74 -31.77 39.08
CA ASP A 95 15.40 -30.35 39.13
C ASP A 95 16.31 -29.49 38.25
N GLU A 96 17.61 -29.80 38.18
CA GLU A 96 18.55 -29.07 37.33
C GLU A 96 18.19 -29.19 35.85
N LEU A 97 17.83 -30.41 35.41
CA LEU A 97 17.36 -30.66 34.07
C LEU A 97 16.05 -29.92 33.78
N TYR A 98 15.11 -29.93 34.74
CA TYR A 98 13.87 -29.19 34.63
C TYR A 98 14.11 -27.69 34.42
N VAL A 99 15.00 -27.08 35.20
CA VAL A 99 15.38 -25.66 35.06
C VAL A 99 15.95 -25.35 33.68
N LEU A 100 16.82 -26.21 33.15
CA LEU A 100 17.39 -26.03 31.80
C LEU A 100 16.31 -26.14 30.72
N VAL A 101 15.43 -27.14 30.80
CA VAL A 101 14.31 -27.30 29.86
C VAL A 101 13.42 -26.06 29.86
N GLN A 102 13.10 -25.52 31.05
CA GLN A 102 12.31 -24.29 31.17
C GLN A 102 13.05 -23.08 30.58
N LYS A 103 14.34 -22.93 30.87
CA LYS A 103 15.17 -21.84 30.33
C LYS A 103 15.15 -21.82 28.79
N TYR A 104 15.42 -22.96 28.15
CA TYR A 104 15.49 -23.02 26.69
C TYR A 104 14.10 -22.95 26.03
N SER A 105 13.06 -23.49 26.68
CA SER A 105 11.68 -23.31 26.21
C SER A 105 11.26 -21.85 26.28
N LYS A 106 11.59 -21.15 27.38
CA LYS A 106 11.33 -19.72 27.55
C LYS A 106 12.02 -18.87 26.47
N GLN A 107 13.25 -19.20 26.08
CA GLN A 107 13.92 -18.48 25.00
C GLN A 107 13.16 -18.57 23.67
N LEU A 108 12.56 -19.73 23.36
CA LEU A 108 11.70 -19.87 22.18
C LEU A 108 10.40 -19.09 22.36
N ASP A 109 9.78 -19.20 23.54
CA ASP A 109 8.54 -18.50 23.86
C ASP A 109 8.71 -16.98 23.71
N ASP A 110 9.78 -16.41 24.27
CA ASP A 110 10.11 -14.98 24.17
C ASP A 110 10.38 -14.56 22.72
N LYS A 111 11.16 -15.35 21.97
CA LYS A 111 11.48 -15.09 20.55
C LYS A 111 10.22 -15.02 19.68
N TYR A 112 9.34 -16.02 19.78
CA TYR A 112 8.17 -16.11 18.91
C TYR A 112 7.03 -15.19 19.37
N THR A 113 6.96 -14.86 20.66
CA THR A 113 6.09 -13.78 21.15
C THR A 113 6.48 -12.45 20.53
N ALA A 114 7.76 -12.08 20.57
CA ALA A 114 8.26 -10.84 19.97
C ALA A 114 8.01 -10.78 18.45
N LEU A 115 8.17 -11.90 17.73
CA LEU A 115 7.86 -11.98 16.29
C LEU A 115 6.37 -11.78 16.00
N ASN A 116 5.50 -12.41 16.79
CA ASN A 116 4.05 -12.27 16.64
C ASN A 116 3.58 -10.84 16.98
N GLU A 117 4.14 -10.21 18.02
CA GLU A 117 3.87 -8.81 18.39
C GLU A 117 4.33 -7.83 17.30
N ALA A 118 5.53 -8.05 16.73
CA ALA A 118 6.02 -7.24 15.62
C ALA A 118 5.09 -7.35 14.40
N ARG A 119 4.59 -8.55 14.09
CA ARG A 119 3.60 -8.76 13.02
C ARG A 119 2.30 -8.03 13.30
N THR A 120 1.76 -8.13 14.51
CA THR A 120 0.52 -7.42 14.90
C THR A 120 0.68 -5.92 14.73
N ARG A 121 1.79 -5.33 15.21
CA ARG A 121 2.08 -3.90 15.04
C ARG A 121 2.14 -3.50 13.56
N HIS A 122 2.88 -4.26 12.75
CA HIS A 122 2.98 -3.99 11.32
C HIS A 122 1.61 -4.00 10.61
N ILE A 123 0.73 -4.96 10.94
CA ILE A 123 -0.62 -5.02 10.39
C ILE A 123 -1.44 -3.80 10.83
N GLN A 124 -1.39 -3.44 12.12
CA GLN A 124 -2.10 -2.27 12.65
C GLN A 124 -1.62 -0.96 12.01
N ASP A 125 -0.30 -0.77 11.89
CA ASP A 125 0.30 0.41 11.28
C ASP A 125 -0.07 0.52 9.79
N SER A 126 -0.07 -0.60 9.07
CA SER A 126 -0.48 -0.64 7.66
C SER A 126 -1.95 -0.26 7.48
N ILE A 127 -2.84 -0.75 8.35
CA ILE A 127 -4.27 -0.39 8.32
C ILE A 127 -4.46 1.09 8.68
N ALA A 128 -3.76 1.58 9.70
CA ALA A 128 -3.84 2.98 10.13
C ALA A 128 -3.38 3.93 9.01
N LYS A 129 -2.27 3.60 8.35
CA LYS A 129 -1.75 4.36 7.21
C LYS A 129 -2.73 4.37 6.04
N ALA A 130 -3.26 3.22 5.64
CA ALA A 130 -4.22 3.15 4.53
C ALA A 130 -5.49 4.00 4.80
N LYS A 131 -5.97 4.04 6.05
CA LYS A 131 -7.08 4.91 6.44
C LYS A 131 -6.71 6.39 6.36
N ALA A 132 -5.54 6.77 6.86
CA ALA A 132 -5.06 8.15 6.82
C ALA A 132 -4.93 8.65 5.38
N ASP A 133 -4.28 7.86 4.51
CA ASP A 133 -4.09 8.16 3.09
C ASP A 133 -5.45 8.34 2.38
N SER A 134 -6.44 7.48 2.69
CA SER A 134 -7.79 7.60 2.11
C SER A 134 -8.50 8.89 2.54
N ILE A 135 -8.37 9.29 3.81
CA ILE A 135 -8.98 10.52 4.33
C ILE A 135 -8.32 11.74 3.67
N GLU A 136 -6.99 11.74 3.55
CA GLU A 136 -6.24 12.82 2.92
C GLU A 136 -6.61 13.01 1.45
N ILE A 137 -6.72 11.92 0.69
CA ILE A 137 -7.15 11.95 -0.72
C ILE A 137 -8.54 12.58 -0.87
N GLU A 138 -9.50 12.18 -0.04
CA GLU A 138 -10.86 12.74 -0.10
C GLU A 138 -10.88 14.22 0.31
N LYS A 139 -10.08 14.61 1.31
CA LYS A 139 -9.92 16.02 1.70
C LYS A 139 -9.36 16.86 0.54
N LEU A 140 -8.31 16.39 -0.12
CA LEU A 140 -7.70 17.08 -1.26
C LEU A 140 -8.67 17.21 -2.45
N LYS A 141 -9.47 16.16 -2.71
CA LYS A 141 -10.53 16.22 -3.74
C LYS A 141 -11.60 17.25 -3.37
N ALA A 142 -12.06 17.25 -2.12
CA ALA A 142 -13.07 18.19 -1.64
C ALA A 142 -12.57 19.65 -1.71
N GLU A 143 -11.33 19.91 -1.29
CA GLU A 143 -10.70 21.22 -1.38
C GLU A 143 -10.55 21.67 -2.84
N ARG A 144 -10.12 20.78 -3.75
CA ARG A 144 -10.02 21.08 -5.18
C ARG A 144 -11.39 21.42 -5.77
N LEU A 145 -12.42 20.66 -5.43
CA LEU A 145 -13.78 20.91 -5.90
C LEU A 145 -14.34 22.22 -5.34
N ALA A 146 -14.10 22.52 -4.06
CA ALA A 146 -14.50 23.78 -3.44
C ALA A 146 -13.81 24.97 -4.11
N LYS A 147 -12.51 24.86 -4.40
CA LYS A 147 -11.75 25.88 -5.13
C LYS A 147 -12.32 26.10 -6.54
N LEU A 148 -12.56 25.04 -7.30
CA LEU A 148 -13.15 25.14 -8.64
C LEU A 148 -14.54 25.78 -8.61
N LYS A 149 -15.39 25.39 -7.65
CA LYS A 149 -16.72 26.00 -7.47
C LYS A 149 -16.62 27.48 -7.16
N LYS A 150 -15.68 27.86 -6.30
CA LYS A 150 -15.44 29.26 -5.97
C LYS A 150 -14.93 30.03 -7.19
N GLU A 151 -13.95 29.52 -7.93
CA GLU A 151 -13.44 30.15 -9.15
C GLU A 151 -14.54 30.35 -10.20
N CYS A 152 -15.44 29.36 -10.36
CA CYS A 152 -16.62 29.51 -11.23
C CYS A 152 -17.56 30.62 -10.72
N SER A 153 -17.89 30.62 -9.42
CA SER A 153 -18.76 31.63 -8.82
C SER A 153 -18.19 33.05 -8.97
N ASP A 154 -16.92 33.24 -8.60
CA ASP A 154 -16.22 34.52 -8.68
C ASP A 154 -16.18 35.03 -10.14
N TYR A 155 -16.00 34.12 -11.11
CA TYR A 155 -16.07 34.47 -12.53
C TYR A 155 -17.49 34.89 -12.95
N MET A 156 -18.52 34.14 -12.54
CA MET A 156 -19.93 34.46 -12.85
C MET A 156 -20.38 35.79 -12.26
N GLU A 157 -19.85 36.19 -11.10
CA GLU A 157 -20.15 37.48 -10.47
C GLU A 157 -19.52 38.67 -11.20
N THR A 158 -18.36 38.45 -11.82
CA THR A 158 -17.55 39.52 -12.45
C THR A 158 -17.72 39.60 -13.97
N HIS A 159 -18.25 38.56 -14.61
CA HIS A 159 -18.39 38.47 -16.07
C HIS A 159 -19.85 38.37 -16.48
N ASN A 160 -20.22 39.15 -17.51
CA ASN A 160 -21.53 39.05 -18.12
C ASN A 160 -21.55 37.89 -19.12
N TRP A 161 -22.44 36.93 -18.92
CA TRP A 161 -22.61 35.78 -19.83
C TRP A 161 -22.90 36.18 -21.28
N ARG A 162 -23.45 37.37 -21.53
CA ARG A 162 -23.68 37.88 -22.89
C ARG A 162 -22.41 38.41 -23.55
N MET A 163 -21.36 38.71 -22.80
CA MET A 163 -20.12 39.26 -23.34
C MET A 163 -19.10 38.14 -23.52
N VAL A 164 -19.17 37.49 -24.68
CA VAL A 164 -18.34 36.32 -24.99
C VAL A 164 -16.99 36.79 -25.51
N PRO A 165 -15.86 36.39 -24.88
CA PRO A 165 -14.54 36.77 -25.34
C PRO A 165 -14.17 35.99 -26.60
N THR A 166 -13.88 36.71 -27.68
CA THR A 166 -13.52 36.15 -28.99
C THR A 166 -12.06 36.41 -29.35
N GLY A 167 -11.38 37.33 -28.68
CA GLY A 167 -9.95 37.59 -28.86
C GLY A 167 -9.59 38.01 -30.28
N ASN A 168 -10.46 38.78 -30.93
CA ASN A 168 -10.32 39.23 -32.32
C ASN A 168 -10.22 38.07 -33.33
N LYS A 169 -10.81 36.92 -33.00
CA LYS A 169 -10.93 35.81 -33.95
C LYS A 169 -12.04 36.12 -34.94
N SER A 170 -11.73 35.98 -36.22
CA SER A 170 -12.66 36.26 -37.30
C SER A 170 -13.81 35.25 -37.31
N LEU A 171 -15.04 35.78 -37.40
CA LEU A 171 -16.29 35.04 -37.49
C LEU A 171 -17.01 35.45 -38.77
N TYR A 172 -17.23 34.49 -39.65
CA TYR A 172 -17.92 34.72 -40.92
C TYR A 172 -19.42 34.46 -40.77
N CYS A 173 -20.24 35.45 -41.15
CA CYS A 173 -21.68 35.37 -41.15
C CYS A 173 -22.19 35.13 -42.58
N ASP A 174 -22.73 33.95 -42.83
CA ASP A 174 -23.23 33.56 -44.17
C ASP A 174 -24.41 34.43 -44.63
N GLU A 175 -25.23 34.93 -43.70
CA GLU A 175 -26.41 35.75 -44.04
C GLU A 175 -26.02 37.16 -44.49
N CYS A 176 -24.89 37.66 -44.00
CA CYS A 176 -24.39 39.00 -44.31
C CYS A 176 -23.25 38.99 -45.34
N GLU A 177 -22.74 37.81 -45.68
CA GLU A 177 -21.52 37.59 -46.47
C GLU A 177 -20.32 38.41 -45.96
N LYS A 178 -20.20 38.55 -44.63
CA LYS A 178 -19.21 39.43 -43.98
C LYS A 178 -18.51 38.74 -42.81
N SER A 179 -17.25 39.09 -42.63
CA SER A 179 -16.45 38.69 -41.47
C SER A 179 -16.44 39.78 -40.40
N PHE A 180 -16.59 39.36 -39.15
CA PHE A 180 -16.52 40.21 -37.96
C PHE A 180 -15.35 39.77 -37.08
N SER A 181 -14.64 40.71 -36.49
CA SER A 181 -13.50 40.44 -35.63
C SER A 181 -13.46 41.47 -34.52
N GLU A 182 -14.01 41.11 -33.37
CA GLU A 182 -14.00 41.92 -32.16
C GLU A 182 -13.35 41.13 -31.02
N ASP A 183 -12.88 41.83 -29.99
CA ASP A 183 -12.28 41.19 -28.82
C ASP A 183 -13.30 40.45 -27.97
N SER A 184 -14.55 40.95 -27.92
CA SER A 184 -15.70 40.31 -27.28
C SER A 184 -16.98 40.63 -28.03
N LEU A 185 -17.93 39.69 -28.06
CA LEU A 185 -19.21 39.84 -28.76
C LEU A 185 -20.40 39.78 -27.80
N PHE A 186 -21.39 40.64 -28.05
CA PHE A 186 -22.69 40.56 -27.38
C PHE A 186 -23.50 39.38 -27.96
N THR A 187 -23.46 38.26 -27.26
CA THR A 187 -23.96 36.95 -27.67
C THR A 187 -25.30 36.66 -27.01
N ILE A 188 -26.21 36.11 -27.81
CA ILE A 188 -27.58 35.74 -27.42
C ILE A 188 -27.63 34.27 -27.04
N GLY A 189 -26.87 33.43 -27.75
CA GLY A 189 -26.82 31.99 -27.53
C GLY A 189 -25.70 31.34 -28.34
N ILE A 190 -25.31 30.14 -27.92
CA ILE A 190 -24.37 29.29 -28.64
C ILE A 190 -25.00 27.89 -28.71
N LYS A 191 -25.24 27.38 -29.92
CA LYS A 191 -25.92 26.11 -30.13
C LYS A 191 -25.38 25.41 -31.37
N ASN A 192 -25.12 24.11 -31.28
CA ASN A 192 -24.64 23.27 -32.39
C ASN A 192 -23.46 23.92 -33.14
N ASP A 193 -22.40 24.27 -32.40
CA ASP A 193 -21.23 24.95 -32.96
C ASP A 193 -21.51 26.27 -33.69
N THR A 194 -22.66 26.90 -33.47
CA THR A 194 -23.02 28.19 -34.03
C THR A 194 -23.15 29.21 -32.90
N ILE A 195 -22.51 30.37 -33.07
CA ILE A 195 -22.65 31.52 -32.17
C ILE A 195 -23.64 32.52 -32.78
N TYR A 196 -24.59 32.98 -31.97
CA TYR A 196 -25.60 33.98 -32.34
C TYR A 196 -25.32 35.27 -31.59
N TYR A 197 -25.01 36.35 -32.29
CA TYR A 197 -24.54 37.59 -31.69
C TYR A 197 -25.04 38.84 -32.41
N PHE A 198 -24.90 39.97 -31.74
CA PHE A 198 -25.28 41.27 -32.26
C PHE A 198 -24.02 42.12 -32.51
N THR A 199 -24.02 42.88 -33.61
CA THR A 199 -23.05 43.97 -33.83
C THR A 199 -23.76 45.29 -34.03
N ARG A 200 -23.07 46.39 -33.73
CA ARG A 200 -23.56 47.74 -34.05
C ARG A 200 -23.23 48.07 -35.49
N THR A 201 -24.24 48.52 -36.24
CA THR A 201 -24.09 48.95 -37.63
C THR A 201 -24.46 50.42 -37.74
N ASP A 202 -23.59 51.20 -38.39
CA ASP A 202 -23.86 52.60 -38.69
C ASP A 202 -24.90 52.72 -39.81
N GLY A 203 -25.97 53.43 -39.52
CA GLY A 203 -27.03 53.78 -40.46
C GLY A 203 -26.84 55.15 -41.10
N ARG A 204 -27.79 55.52 -41.95
CA ARG A 204 -27.84 56.87 -42.55
C ARG A 204 -28.23 57.90 -41.49
N LEU A 205 -27.82 59.15 -41.70
CA LEU A 205 -28.16 60.30 -40.84
C LEU A 205 -27.65 60.19 -39.38
N GLY A 206 -26.57 59.44 -39.14
CA GLY A 206 -25.95 59.32 -37.81
C GLY A 206 -26.69 58.40 -36.83
N TYR A 207 -27.71 57.66 -37.28
CA TYR A 207 -28.35 56.64 -36.47
C TYR A 207 -27.50 55.35 -36.45
N THR A 208 -27.48 54.65 -35.32
CA THR A 208 -26.91 53.31 -35.20
C THR A 208 -28.01 52.30 -34.91
N TYR A 209 -27.93 51.12 -35.49
CA TYR A 209 -28.85 50.02 -35.24
C TYR A 209 -28.09 48.73 -34.93
N ILE A 210 -28.79 47.79 -34.28
CA ILE A 210 -28.23 46.49 -33.90
C ILE A 210 -28.63 45.48 -34.96
N THR A 211 -27.63 44.74 -35.47
CA THR A 211 -27.84 43.70 -36.47
C THR A 211 -27.47 42.35 -35.88
N GLY A 212 -28.36 41.36 -36.02
CA GLY A 212 -28.13 39.98 -35.60
C GLY A 212 -27.32 39.21 -36.64
N HIS A 213 -26.42 38.36 -36.14
CA HIS A 213 -25.54 37.51 -36.93
C HIS A 213 -25.54 36.10 -36.37
N LYS A 214 -25.24 35.14 -37.24
CA LYS A 214 -24.90 33.78 -36.86
C LYS A 214 -23.62 33.37 -37.59
N SER A 215 -22.72 32.73 -36.87
CA SER A 215 -21.44 32.28 -37.43
C SER A 215 -21.11 30.90 -36.87
N GLU A 216 -20.54 30.03 -37.70
CA GLU A 216 -19.96 28.79 -37.20
C GLU A 216 -18.71 29.08 -36.35
N LEU A 217 -18.58 28.34 -35.26
CA LEU A 217 -17.42 28.42 -34.37
C LEU A 217 -16.21 27.82 -35.08
N SER A 218 -15.30 28.68 -35.51
CA SER A 218 -14.01 28.25 -36.05
C SER A 218 -13.22 27.44 -35.01
N GLN A 219 -12.41 26.49 -35.49
CA GLN A 219 -11.51 25.71 -34.62
C GLN A 219 -10.62 26.62 -33.78
N SER A 220 -10.16 27.72 -34.38
CA SER A 220 -9.32 28.72 -33.69
C SER A 220 -10.01 29.37 -32.48
N LEU A 221 -11.34 29.54 -32.51
CA LEU A 221 -12.13 30.09 -31.41
C LEU A 221 -12.44 29.03 -30.37
N LYS A 222 -12.74 27.79 -30.79
CA LYS A 222 -12.94 26.65 -29.88
C LYS A 222 -11.69 26.34 -29.03
N GLU A 223 -10.50 26.55 -29.59
CA GLU A 223 -9.22 26.38 -28.88
C GLU A 223 -8.81 27.61 -28.06
N TYR A 224 -9.51 28.74 -28.20
CA TYR A 224 -9.22 29.94 -27.43
C TYR A 224 -9.61 29.75 -25.97
N SER A 225 -8.60 29.73 -25.08
CA SER A 225 -8.80 29.46 -23.65
C SER A 225 -9.88 30.36 -23.00
N PRO A 226 -9.89 31.70 -23.20
CA PRO A 226 -10.92 32.55 -22.63
C PRO A 226 -12.34 32.24 -23.13
N PHE A 227 -12.51 31.99 -24.43
CA PHE A 227 -13.80 31.58 -25.00
C PHE A 227 -14.27 30.26 -24.38
N ARG A 228 -13.40 29.25 -24.38
CA ARG A 228 -13.71 27.91 -23.87
C ARG A 228 -14.10 27.95 -22.39
N TYR A 229 -13.34 28.70 -21.58
CA TYR A 229 -13.63 28.85 -20.15
C TYR A 229 -14.96 29.57 -19.91
N HIS A 230 -15.20 30.66 -20.62
CA HIS A 230 -16.46 31.41 -20.54
C HIS A 230 -17.66 30.54 -20.95
N TYR A 231 -17.53 29.81 -22.06
CA TYR A 231 -18.54 28.87 -22.53
C TYR A 231 -18.82 27.76 -21.52
N GLU A 232 -17.80 27.13 -20.94
CA GLU A 232 -18.01 26.06 -19.94
C GLU A 232 -18.71 26.53 -18.68
N ILE A 233 -18.43 27.75 -18.22
CA ILE A 233 -19.09 28.34 -17.04
C ILE A 233 -20.56 28.67 -17.33
N PHE A 234 -20.85 29.26 -18.49
CA PHE A 234 -22.18 29.76 -18.81
C PHE A 234 -22.99 28.84 -19.75
N LYS A 235 -22.54 27.62 -20.02
CA LYS A 235 -23.21 26.69 -20.95
C LYS A 235 -24.69 26.45 -20.64
N ASP A 236 -25.07 26.40 -19.37
CA ASP A 236 -26.46 26.22 -18.96
C ASP A 236 -27.32 27.48 -19.19
N THR A 237 -26.68 28.64 -19.33
CA THR A 237 -27.30 29.93 -19.63
C THR A 237 -27.55 30.12 -21.13
N TYR A 238 -26.72 29.54 -22.00
CA TYR A 238 -26.82 29.68 -23.47
C TYR A 238 -27.91 28.82 -24.14
N ARG A 239 -28.82 28.21 -23.36
CA ARG A 239 -29.87 27.32 -23.87
C ARG A 239 -30.89 28.00 -24.78
#